data_AF-A0A9D4GR09-F1
#
_entry.id   AF-A0A9D4GR09-F1
#
_cell.length_a   1.000
_cell.length_b   1.000
_cell.length_c   1.000
_cell.angle_alpha   90.00
_cell.angle_beta   90.00
_cell.angle_gamma   90.00
#
_symmetry.space_group_name_H-M   'P 1'
#
loop_
_entity.id
_entity.type
_entity.pdbx_description
1 polymer ?
#
loop_
_entity_poly.entity_id
_entity_poly.type
_entity_poly.pdbx_seq_one_letter_code
_entity_poly.pdbx_strand_id
1 'polypeptide(L)' 'MLYSCFVSVLGEEAEDGTMEVTMTTDGEKIPTQLEALGEGTFEVTFMGEGERRHELSILFNGEHIPSKF' A
#
# COMPACT_ATOMS: atom_id res chain seq x y z
N MET A 1 -3.38 10.48 13.01
CA MET A 1 -2.69 9.34 13.66
C MET A 1 -1.82 8.69 12.59
N LEU A 2 -0.61 8.23 12.91
CA LEU A 2 0.24 7.54 11.93
C LEU A 2 -0.22 6.08 11.84
N TYR A 3 -0.42 5.60 10.62
CA TYR A 3 -0.78 4.21 10.33
C TYR A 3 0.29 3.59 9.45
N SER A 4 0.66 2.35 9.74
CA SER A 4 1.51 1.53 8.89
C SER A 4 0.82 0.20 8.58
N CYS A 5 1.02 -0.30 7.37
CA CYS A 5 0.56 -1.59 6.92
C CYS A 5 1.67 -2.28 6.12
N PHE A 6 1.80 -3.59 6.32
CA PHE A 6 2.77 -4.40 5.60
C PHE A 6 2.08 -5.20 4.52
N VAL A 7 2.71 -5.25 3.36
CA VAL A 7 2.20 -5.93 2.18
C VAL A 7 3.33 -6.80 1.66
N SER A 8 3.05 -8.10 1.54
CA SER A 8 4.02 -9.06 1.00
C SER A 8 3.46 -9.65 -0.28
N VAL A 9 4.26 -9.57 -1.33
CA VAL A 9 4.02 -10.22 -2.62
C VAL A 9 4.93 -11.44 -2.68
N LEU A 10 4.34 -12.60 -2.92
CA LEU A 10 5.07 -13.87 -3.01
C LEU A 10 5.10 -14.35 -4.46
N GLY A 11 6.25 -14.84 -4.90
CA GLY A 11 6.45 -15.39 -6.24
C GLY A 11 7.66 -14.78 -6.95
N GLU A 12 8.11 -15.42 -8.04
CA GLU A 12 9.25 -14.96 -8.83
C GLU A 12 9.03 -13.54 -9.40
N GLU A 13 7.77 -13.20 -9.69
CA GLU A 13 7.39 -11.88 -10.21
C GLU A 13 7.61 -10.74 -9.20
N ALA A 14 7.70 -11.05 -7.90
CA ALA A 14 7.93 -10.06 -6.83
C ALA A 14 9.29 -9.36 -6.93
N GLU A 15 10.28 -10.00 -7.56
CA GLU A 15 11.64 -9.46 -7.70
C GLU A 15 11.77 -8.42 -8.81
N ASP A 16 10.97 -8.54 -9.87
CA ASP A 16 11.03 -7.68 -11.07
C ASP A 16 9.77 -6.79 -11.25
N GLY A 17 8.78 -6.92 -10.38
CA GLY A 17 7.49 -6.24 -10.52
C GLY A 17 7.47 -4.81 -9.95
N THR A 18 6.54 -4.01 -10.49
CA THR A 18 6.27 -2.64 -9.99
C THR A 18 5.07 -2.65 -9.06
N MET A 19 5.22 -2.02 -7.90
CA MET A 19 4.14 -1.84 -6.95
C MET A 19 3.67 -0.38 -6.93
N GLU A 20 2.35 -0.19 -7.07
CA GLU A 20 1.71 1.11 -6.95
C GLU A 20 0.75 1.11 -5.76
N VAL A 21 0.85 2.14 -4.93
CA VAL A 21 0.04 2.29 -3.73
C VAL A 21 -0.65 3.64 -3.75
N THR A 22 -1.97 3.62 -3.56
CA THR A 22 -2.79 4.83 -3.43
C THR A 22 -3.61 4.74 -2.16
N MET A 23 -3.46 5.72 -1.26
CA MET A 23 -4.36 5.91 -0.13
C MET A 23 -5.32 7.05 -0.43
N THR A 24 -6.59 6.83 -0.15
CA THR A 24 -7.61 7.87 -0.16
C THR A 24 -8.28 8.00 1.20
N THR A 25 -8.70 9.21 1.53
CA THR A 25 -9.54 9.52 2.70
C THR A 25 -10.76 10.28 2.21
N ASP A 26 -11.97 9.75 2.44
CA ASP A 26 -13.23 10.31 1.91
C ASP A 26 -13.19 10.61 0.39
N GLY A 27 -12.44 9.81 -0.37
CA GLY A 27 -12.27 9.94 -1.82
C GLY A 27 -11.11 10.85 -2.27
N GLU A 28 -10.42 11.52 -1.36
CA GLU A 28 -9.27 12.38 -1.67
C GLU A 28 -7.96 11.64 -1.45
N LYS A 29 -7.01 11.73 -2.41
CA LYS A 29 -5.68 11.12 -2.26
C LYS A 29 -4.90 11.85 -1.18
N ILE A 30 -4.37 11.09 -0.21
CA ILE A 30 -3.51 11.64 0.83
C ILE A 30 -2.05 11.19 0.62
N PRO A 31 -1.06 11.94 1.14
CA PRO A 31 0.33 11.53 1.07
C PRO A 31 0.56 10.17 1.72
N THR A 32 1.25 9.30 1.00
CA THR A 32 1.70 7.99 1.47
C THR A 32 3.19 7.84 1.24
N GLN A 33 3.81 7.05 2.09
CA GLN A 33 5.18 6.59 1.93
C GLN A 33 5.16 5.10 1.68
N LEU A 34 5.87 4.66 0.65
CA LEU A 34 6.08 3.27 0.31
C LEU A 34 7.56 2.97 0.46
N GLU A 35 7.89 1.99 1.29
CA GLU A 35 9.25 1.54 1.54
C GLU A 35 9.38 0.05 1.21
N ALA A 36 10.37 -0.32 0.41
CA ALA A 36 10.67 -1.72 0.12
C ALA A 36 11.59 -2.28 1.20
N LEU A 37 11.12 -3.30 1.92
CA LEU A 37 11.87 -3.95 2.99
C LEU A 37 12.72 -5.14 2.51
N GLY A 38 12.48 -5.60 1.27
CA GLY A 38 13.14 -6.76 0.67
C GLY A 38 12.22 -7.99 0.60
N GLU A 39 12.61 -8.99 -0.19
CA GLU A 39 11.87 -10.25 -0.35
C GLU A 39 10.39 -10.06 -0.76
N GLY A 40 10.10 -9.08 -1.61
CA GLY A 40 8.73 -8.76 -2.02
C GLY A 40 7.86 -8.15 -0.91
N THR A 41 8.45 -7.70 0.20
CA THR A 41 7.74 -7.04 1.30
C THR A 41 7.90 -5.52 1.24
N PHE A 42 6.79 -4.83 1.43
CA PHE A 42 6.68 -3.39 1.37
C PHE A 42 5.93 -2.86 2.59
N GLU A 43 6.41 -1.77 3.15
CA GLU A 43 5.75 -1.02 4.21
C GLU A 43 5.07 0.21 3.60
N VAL A 44 3.78 0.35 3.87
CA VAL A 44 2.96 1.51 3.50
C VAL A 44 2.68 2.31 4.75
N THR A 45 3.15 3.55 4.79
CA THR A 45 2.91 4.47 5.90
C THR A 45 2.13 5.69 5.44
N PHE A 46 1.15 6.11 6.24
CA PHE A 46 0.35 7.31 5.97
C PHE A 46 -0.12 8.00 7.25
N MET A 47 -0.36 9.30 7.15
CA MET A 47 -1.00 10.06 8.23
C MET A 47 -2.50 10.09 8.02
N GLY A 48 -3.24 9.30 8.81
CA GLY A 48 -4.69 9.30 8.77
C GLY A 48 -5.27 10.55 9.43
N GLU A 49 -6.26 11.15 8.76
CA GLU A 49 -6.87 12.41 9.14
C GLU A 49 -8.14 12.24 10.01
N GLY A 50 -7.97 11.65 11.20
CA GLY A 50 -9.05 11.47 12.19
C GLY A 50 -9.84 10.18 11.99
N GLU A 51 -11.12 10.17 12.39
CA GLU A 51 -12.04 9.01 12.24
C GLU A 51 -12.68 8.96 10.85
N ARG A 52 -11.93 9.30 9.81
CA ARG A 52 -12.42 9.29 8.43
C ARG A 52 -12.24 7.92 7.79
N ARG A 53 -13.00 7.64 6.73
CA ARG A 53 -12.87 6.38 6.01
C ARG A 53 -11.60 6.43 5.15
N HIS A 54 -10.66 5.57 5.47
CA HIS A 54 -9.41 5.39 4.72
C HIS A 54 -9.53 4.17 3.82
N GLU A 55 -9.13 4.32 2.55
CA GLU A 55 -9.09 3.23 1.58
C GLU A 55 -7.71 3.13 0.97
N LEU A 56 -7.10 1.94 1.05
CA LEU A 56 -5.79 1.66 0.48
C LEU A 56 -5.96 0.73 -0.73
N SER A 57 -5.58 1.25 -1.88
CA SER A 57 -5.52 0.51 -3.14
C SER A 57 -4.08 0.12 -3.42
N ILE A 58 -3.89 -1.16 -3.71
CA ILE A 58 -2.58 -1.74 -4.00
C ILE A 58 -2.67 -2.45 -5.34
N LEU A 59 -1.78 -2.05 -6.24
CA LEU A 59 -1.62 -2.64 -7.56
C LEU A 59 -0.21 -3.18 -7.67
N PHE A 60 -0.07 -4.38 -8.23
CA PHE A 60 1.21 -4.98 -8.58
C PHE A 60 1.18 -5.33 -10.05
N ASN A 61 2.14 -4.79 -10.81
CA ASN A 61 2.17 -4.88 -12.27
C ASN A 61 0.84 -4.44 -12.93
N GLY A 62 0.13 -3.51 -12.31
CA GLY A 62 -1.19 -3.02 -12.76
C GLY A 62 -2.37 -3.91 -12.38
N GLU A 63 -2.17 -5.01 -11.66
CA GLU A 63 -3.23 -5.87 -11.13
C GLU A 63 -3.47 -5.64 -9.64
N HIS A 64 -4.74 -5.62 -9.24
CA HIS A 64 -5.10 -5.47 -7.83
C HIS A 64 -4.68 -6.71 -7.03
N ILE A 65 -3.83 -6.51 -6.03
CA ILE A 65 -3.52 -7.57 -5.08
C ILE A 65 -4.55 -7.54 -3.95
N PRO A 66 -5.10 -8.67 -3.52
CA PRO A 66 -5.93 -8.72 -2.33
C PRO A 66 -5.13 -8.31 -1.09
N SER A 67 -5.41 -7.12 -0.57
CA SER A 67 -4.96 -6.66 0.74
C SER A 67 -5.96 -7.07 1.82
N LYS A 68 -5.46 -7.67 2.91
CA LYS A 68 -6.28 -7.88 4.10
C LYS A 68 -6.13 -6.65 4.99
N PHE A 69 -7.25 -5.97 5.23
CA PHE A 69 -7.40 -4.93 6.25
C PHE A 69 -7.83 -5.56 7.57
#